data_AF-A0A8R1HX27-F1
#
_entry.id   AF-A0A8R1HX27-F1
#
_cell.length_a   1.000
_cell.length_b   1.000
_cell.length_c   1.000
_cell.angle_alpha   90.00
_cell.angle_beta   90.00
_cell.angle_gamma   90.00
#
_symmetry.space_group_name_H-M   'P 1'
#
loop_
_entity.id
_entity.type
_entity.pdbx_description
1 polymer ?
#
loop_
_entity_poly.entity_id
_entity_poly.type
_entity_poly.pdbx_seq_one_letter_code
_entity_poly.pdbx_strand_id
1 'polypeptide(L)'
;MELHINETWKYISKMPGGLNVTPKLHALLEHTIPFVQLHRTLGLTFEQGIEALHAAFNKFFLRFVSIRHPSEKYILCFRSLLYMNFINHSN
;
A
#
# COMPACT_ATOMS: atom_id res chain seq x y z
N MET A 1 -17.03 -2.52 12.76
CA MET A 1 -15.66 -3.05 12.55
C MET A 1 -15.25 -3.93 13.71
N GLU A 2 -15.31 -3.43 14.96
CA GLU A 2 -14.96 -4.20 16.16
C GLU A 2 -15.75 -5.51 16.32
N LEU A 3 -17.07 -5.46 16.13
CA LEU A 3 -17.94 -6.65 16.13
C LEU A 3 -17.40 -7.76 15.19
N HIS A 4 -17.04 -7.40 13.96
CA HIS A 4 -16.59 -8.36 12.96
C HIS A 4 -15.16 -8.89 13.22
N ILE A 5 -14.30 -8.08 13.83
CA ILE A 5 -12.98 -8.53 14.30
C ILE A 5 -13.15 -9.56 15.42
N ASN A 6 -14.07 -9.31 16.36
CA ASN A 6 -14.39 -10.24 17.45
C ASN A 6 -15.02 -11.55 16.93
N GLU A 7 -15.90 -11.46 15.92
CA GLU A 7 -16.44 -12.64 15.23
C GLU A 7 -15.32 -13.43 14.55
N THR A 8 -14.40 -12.75 13.86
CA THR A 8 -13.25 -13.38 13.19
C THR A 8 -12.38 -14.13 14.18
N TRP A 9 -12.06 -13.52 15.33
CA TRP A 9 -11.32 -14.17 16.41
C TRP A 9 -12.01 -15.44 16.90
N LYS A 10 -13.33 -15.40 17.11
CA LYS A 10 -14.14 -16.55 17.58
C LYS A 10 -14.10 -17.75 16.63
N TYR A 11 -13.91 -17.54 15.32
CA TYR A 11 -13.74 -18.63 14.37
C TYR A 11 -12.30 -19.14 14.33
N ILE A 12 -11.32 -18.24 14.36
CA ILE A 12 -9.89 -18.59 14.36
C ILE A 12 -9.51 -19.37 15.62
N SER A 13 -10.07 -19.01 16.78
CA SER A 13 -9.82 -19.69 18.05
C SER A 13 -10.33 -21.14 18.10
N LYS A 14 -11.16 -21.55 17.12
CA LYS A 14 -11.67 -22.93 16.98
C LYS A 14 -10.83 -23.78 16.03
N MET A 15 -9.85 -23.19 15.34
CA MET A 15 -8.94 -23.94 14.49
C MET A 15 -8.02 -24.82 15.35
N PRO A 16 -7.65 -26.02 14.87
CA PRO A 16 -6.79 -26.92 15.62
C PRO A 16 -5.46 -26.25 16.00
N GLY A 17 -4.98 -26.53 17.22
CA GLY A 17 -3.74 -25.97 17.73
C GLY A 17 -2.50 -26.38 16.92
N GLY A 18 -1.46 -25.55 16.96
CA GLY A 18 -0.21 -25.74 16.21
C GLY A 18 -0.02 -24.78 15.03
N LEU A 19 -1.00 -23.92 14.75
CA LEU A 19 -0.88 -22.85 13.76
C LEU A 19 -0.34 -21.57 14.42
N ASN A 20 0.79 -21.08 13.94
CA ASN A 20 1.32 -19.77 14.34
C ASN A 20 0.48 -18.64 13.73
N VAL A 21 0.21 -17.62 14.52
CA VAL A 21 -0.46 -16.40 14.06
C VAL A 21 0.51 -15.59 13.20
N THR A 22 0.10 -15.20 11.99
CA THR A 22 0.92 -14.31 11.17
C THR A 22 0.94 -12.89 11.75
N PRO A 23 2.03 -12.13 11.58
CA PRO A 23 2.08 -10.74 12.05
C PRO A 23 0.93 -9.87 11.53
N LYS A 24 0.49 -10.09 10.29
CA LYS A 24 -0.66 -9.39 9.70
C LYS A 24 -1.96 -9.72 10.40
N LEU A 25 -2.17 -10.99 10.77
CA LEU A 25 -3.36 -11.41 11.49
C LEU A 25 -3.36 -10.84 12.92
N HIS A 26 -2.21 -10.84 13.61
CA HIS A 26 -2.08 -10.19 14.91
C HIS A 26 -2.38 -8.68 14.84
N ALA A 27 -1.84 -7.98 13.83
CA ALA A 27 -2.14 -6.57 13.59
C ALA A 27 -3.63 -6.30 13.31
N LEU A 28 -4.29 -7.19 12.57
CA LEU A 28 -5.72 -7.09 12.30
C LEU A 28 -6.55 -7.18 13.58
N LEU A 29 -6.24 -8.14 14.44
CA LEU A 29 -7.03 -8.44 15.63
C LEU A 29 -6.79 -7.44 16.76
N GLU A 30 -5.53 -7.08 17.02
CA GLU A 30 -5.17 -6.32 18.22
C GLU A 30 -4.99 -4.82 17.96
N HIS A 31 -4.49 -4.44 16.77
CA HIS A 31 -3.99 -3.07 16.54
C HIS A 31 -4.88 -2.23 15.60
N THR A 32 -5.74 -2.88 14.82
CA THR A 32 -6.56 -2.19 13.80
C THR A 32 -7.63 -1.29 14.41
N ILE A 33 -8.37 -1.74 15.43
CA ILE A 33 -9.39 -0.89 16.07
C ILE A 33 -8.77 0.33 16.75
N PRO A 34 -7.72 0.21 17.58
CA PRO A 34 -7.04 1.37 18.15
C PRO A 34 -6.54 2.35 17.08
N PHE A 35 -5.97 1.83 16.00
CA PHE A 35 -5.47 2.66 14.90
C PHE A 35 -6.59 3.45 14.22
N VAL A 36 -7.72 2.82 13.90
CA VAL A 36 -8.86 3.50 13.27
C VAL A 36 -9.49 4.53 14.18
N GLN A 37 -9.60 4.23 15.48
CA GLN A 37 -10.14 5.19 16.44
C GLN A 37 -9.26 6.44 16.53
N LEU A 38 -7.93 6.26 16.51
CA LEU A 38 -6.96 7.36 16.59
C LEU A 38 -6.90 8.17 15.28
N HIS A 39 -6.72 7.50 14.14
CA HIS A 39 -6.43 8.15 12.85
C HIS A 39 -7.66 8.37 11.97
N ARG A 40 -8.82 7.82 12.35
CA ARG A 40 -10.09 7.89 11.62
C ARG A 40 -10.01 7.34 10.19
N THR A 41 -9.00 6.52 9.91
CA THR A 41 -8.74 5.95 8.59
C THR A 41 -7.90 4.68 8.72
N LEU A 42 -8.05 3.77 7.76
CA LEU A 42 -7.06 2.72 7.45
C LEU A 42 -6.34 3.02 6.14
N GLY A 43 -7.02 3.73 5.23
CA GLY A 43 -6.65 3.84 3.83
C GLY A 43 -5.58 4.89 3.54
N LEU A 44 -5.60 6.01 4.27
CA LEU A 44 -4.72 7.16 3.96
C LEU A 44 -3.25 6.89 4.29
N THR A 45 -2.97 5.90 5.15
CA THR A 45 -1.61 5.52 5.55
C THR A 45 -1.10 4.28 4.81
N PHE A 46 -1.86 3.73 3.85
CA PHE A 46 -1.41 2.55 3.13
C PHE A 46 -0.36 2.86 2.08
N GLU A 47 0.55 1.89 1.90
CA GLU A 47 1.60 1.91 0.88
C GLU A 47 1.05 1.77 -0.56
N GLN A 48 -0.24 1.48 -0.72
CA GLN A 48 -0.88 1.30 -2.03
C GLN A 48 -0.68 2.49 -2.98
N GLY A 49 -0.67 3.73 -2.47
CA GLY A 49 -0.36 4.90 -3.28
C GLY A 49 1.08 4.92 -3.81
N ILE A 50 2.03 4.48 -2.99
CA ILE A 50 3.45 4.37 -3.34
C ILE A 50 3.64 3.20 -4.34
N GLU A 51 2.98 2.07 -4.12
CA GLU A 51 3.01 0.92 -5.03
C GLU A 51 2.46 1.29 -6.42
N ALA A 52 1.35 2.04 -6.48
CA ALA A 52 0.79 2.52 -7.73
C ALA A 52 1.76 3.48 -8.46
N LEU A 53 2.44 4.37 -7.73
CA LEU A 53 3.47 5.25 -8.28
C LEU A 53 4.65 4.45 -8.84
N HIS A 54 5.15 3.45 -8.09
CA HIS A 54 6.22 2.56 -8.54
C HIS A 54 5.85 1.79 -9.81
N ALA A 55 4.63 1.26 -9.90
CA ALA A 55 4.14 0.59 -11.10
C ALA A 55 4.12 1.55 -12.31
N ALA A 56 3.62 2.77 -12.13
CA ALA A 56 3.61 3.80 -13.17
C ALA A 56 5.04 4.18 -13.60
N PHE A 57 5.95 4.37 -12.65
CA PHE A 57 7.36 4.65 -12.93
C PHE A 57 8.01 3.54 -13.75
N ASN A 58 7.83 2.28 -13.36
CA ASN A 58 8.39 1.12 -14.08
C ASN A 58 7.88 1.04 -15.53
N LYS A 59 6.60 1.34 -15.76
CA LYS A 59 6.04 1.42 -17.11
C LYS A 59 6.76 2.48 -17.96
N PHE A 60 7.04 3.65 -17.42
CA PHE A 60 7.79 4.69 -18.14
C PHE A 60 9.27 4.32 -18.31
N PHE A 61 9.86 3.70 -17.31
CA PHE A 61 11.24 3.24 -17.38
C PHE A 61 11.46 2.20 -18.49
N LEU A 62 10.48 1.31 -18.70
CA LEU A 62 10.48 0.40 -19.85
C LEU A 62 10.24 1.14 -21.17
N ARG A 63 9.31 2.11 -21.20
CA ARG A 63 9.04 2.92 -22.40
C ARG A 63 10.28 3.67 -22.91
N PHE A 64 11.12 4.17 -22.02
CA PHE A 64 12.34 4.91 -22.35
C PHE A 64 13.60 4.03 -22.33
N VAL A 65 13.48 2.72 -22.53
CA VAL A 65 14.62 1.78 -22.52
C VAL A 65 15.66 2.10 -23.60
N SER A 66 15.25 2.72 -24.71
CA SER A 66 16.14 3.13 -25.81
C SER A 66 17.03 4.34 -25.47
N ILE A 67 16.74 5.06 -24.38
CA ILE A 67 17.54 6.21 -23.95
C ILE A 67 18.80 5.72 -23.23
N ARG A 68 19.97 6.01 -23.81
CA ARG A 68 21.27 5.53 -23.32
C ARG A 68 21.73 6.24 -22.06
N HIS A 69 21.44 7.54 -21.93
CA HIS A 69 21.85 8.32 -20.78
C HIS A 69 20.85 8.16 -19.63
N PRO A 70 21.26 7.58 -18.48
CA PRO A 70 20.34 7.31 -17.38
C PRO A 70 19.65 8.59 -16.88
N SER A 71 20.38 9.69 -16.75
CA SER A 71 19.83 10.97 -16.27
C SER A 71 18.68 11.48 -17.15
N GLU A 72 18.83 11.42 -18.47
CA GLU A 72 17.77 11.81 -19.41
C GLU A 72 16.55 10.89 -19.30
N LYS A 73 16.79 9.59 -19.14
CA LYS A 73 15.74 8.59 -18.94
C LYS A 73 14.92 8.88 -17.68
N TYR A 74 15.58 9.18 -16.55
CA TYR A 74 14.90 9.56 -15.31
C TYR A 74 14.09 10.84 -15.48
N ILE A 75 14.66 11.88 -16.11
CA ILE A 75 13.95 13.14 -16.41
C ILE A 75 12.66 12.88 -17.20
N LEU A 76 12.72 12.03 -18.23
CA LEU A 76 11.56 11.67 -19.05
C LEU A 76 10.50 10.89 -18.24
N CYS A 77 10.92 9.99 -17.35
CA CYS A 77 10.01 9.29 -16.45
C CYS A 77 9.30 10.27 -15.51
N PHE A 78 10.03 11.17 -14.85
CA PHE A 78 9.47 12.18 -13.95
C PHE A 78 8.52 13.14 -14.67
N ARG A 79 8.90 13.64 -15.84
CA ARG A 79 8.02 14.47 -16.67
C ARG A 79 6.72 13.74 -17.01
N SER A 80 6.80 12.45 -17.34
CA SER A 80 5.62 11.64 -17.67
C SER A 80 4.70 11.43 -16.47
N LEU A 81 5.27 11.27 -15.26
CA LEU A 81 4.49 11.19 -14.01
C LEU A 81 3.79 12.51 -13.66
N LEU A 82 4.47 13.65 -13.88
CA LEU A 82 3.88 14.98 -13.70
C LEU A 82 2.70 15.21 -14.67
N TYR A 83 2.86 14.90 -15.96
CA TYR A 83 1.77 15.08 -16.95
C TYR A 83 0.53 14.22 -16.65
N MET A 84 0.71 13.06 -16.01
CA MET A 84 -0.38 12.16 -15.64
C MET A 84 -0.98 12.47 -14.26
N ASN A 85 -0.58 13.58 -13.61
CA ASN A 85 -1.00 13.96 -12.26
C ASN A 85 -0.70 12.91 -11.16
N PHE A 86 0.22 11.98 -11.40
CA PHE A 86 0.68 11.05 -10.35
C PHE A 86 1.50 11.76 -9.27
N ILE A 87 2.09 12.89 -9.63
CA ILE A 87 2.85 13.77 -8.75
C ILE A 87 2.25 15.16 -9.00
N ASN A 88 1.23 15.55 -8.24
CA ASN A 88 0.65 16.88 -8.37
C ASN A 88 0.39 17.49 -6.98
N HIS A 89 0.59 18.81 -6.87
CA HIS A 89 0.19 19.60 -5.71
C HIS A 89 -1.16 20.22 -6.02
N SER A 90 -2.23 19.44 -5.88
CA SER A 90 -3.60 19.98 -5.88
C SER A 90 -4.27 19.48 -4.61
N ASN A 91 -4.29 20.37 -3.60
CA ASN A 91 -5.12 20.24 -2.40
C ASN A 91 -6.59 20.34 -2.77
#